data_AF-A0A1R1A777-F1
#
_entry.id   AF-A0A1R1A777-F1
#
_cell.length_a   1.000
_cell.length_b   1.000
_cell.length_c   1.000
_cell.angle_alpha   90.00
_cell.angle_beta   90.00
_cell.angle_gamma   90.00
#
_symmetry.space_group_name_H-M   'P 1'
#
loop_
_entity.id
_entity.type
_entity.pdbx_description
1 polymer ?
#
loop_
_entity_poly.entity_id
_entity_poly.type
_entity_poly.pdbx_seq_one_letter_code
_entity_poly.pdbx_strand_id
1 'polypeptide(L)'
;MRNKVLLLTLSCICLFIVVNANFVHACSPIPWNFEEAYESKAMVYGKVADISEDGRKVTLAVTSYAGPGKAPQTIYLPETIDNRSKYPAGNACPDFSMKFKSGEEYVFFLSDIPPNLKLLSPSWITASQVENGQVVVGYPNGETDSLEDRLQAFAQSKDYTIQSPNDHSPVWGKSDKLLVPSMIIVGLRIMLGRI
;
A
#
# COMPACT_ATOMS: atom_id res chain seq x y z
N MET A 1 -20.87 -51.93 43.11
CA MET A 1 -21.18 -50.48 42.95
C MET A 1 -19.96 -49.57 42.76
N ARG A 2 -18.74 -49.99 43.16
CA ARG A 2 -17.51 -49.17 43.12
C ARG A 2 -16.96 -48.85 41.71
N ASN A 3 -17.27 -49.66 40.69
CA ASN A 3 -16.80 -49.45 39.30
C ASN A 3 -17.64 -48.46 38.47
N LYS A 4 -18.84 -48.07 38.91
CA LYS A 4 -19.69 -47.13 38.14
C LYS A 4 -19.34 -45.65 38.40
N VAL A 5 -18.75 -45.35 39.55
CA VAL A 5 -18.35 -43.98 39.94
C VAL A 5 -17.08 -43.53 39.19
N LEU A 6 -16.17 -44.47 38.89
CA LEU A 6 -14.90 -44.17 38.21
C LEU A 6 -15.08 -43.81 36.72
N LEU A 7 -16.10 -44.37 36.05
CA LEU A 7 -16.40 -44.05 34.65
C LEU A 7 -17.02 -42.66 34.48
N LEU A 8 -17.81 -42.20 35.46
CA LEU A 8 -18.46 -40.89 35.42
C LEU A 8 -17.47 -39.74 35.64
N THR A 9 -16.44 -39.94 36.47
CA THR A 9 -15.42 -38.91 36.72
C THR A 9 -14.46 -38.73 35.54
N LEU A 10 -14.06 -39.80 34.84
CA LEU A 10 -13.25 -39.70 33.63
C LEU A 10 -14.00 -38.99 32.48
N SER A 11 -15.31 -39.24 32.35
CA SER A 11 -16.13 -38.60 31.32
C SER A 11 -16.28 -37.09 31.53
N CYS A 12 -16.36 -36.60 32.77
CA CYS A 12 -16.38 -35.16 33.06
C CYS A 12 -15.04 -34.47 32.79
N ILE A 13 -13.91 -35.14 33.04
CA ILE A 13 -12.58 -34.55 32.79
C ILE A 13 -12.30 -34.40 31.30
N CYS A 14 -12.73 -35.35 30.46
CA CYS A 14 -12.62 -35.22 29.01
C CYS A 14 -13.50 -34.10 28.46
N LEU A 15 -14.68 -33.83 29.04
CA LEU A 15 -15.55 -32.75 28.56
C LEU A 15 -14.93 -31.36 28.79
N PHE A 16 -14.21 -31.15 29.90
CA PHE A 16 -13.56 -29.86 30.19
C PHE A 16 -12.37 -29.54 29.28
N ILE A 17 -11.69 -30.55 28.72
CA ILE A 17 -10.57 -30.34 27.80
C ILE A 17 -11.05 -29.83 26.43
N VAL A 18 -12.27 -30.15 26.02
CA VAL A 18 -12.82 -29.75 24.71
C VAL A 18 -13.33 -28.29 24.72
N VAL A 19 -13.65 -27.71 25.88
CA VAL A 19 -14.18 -26.32 25.96
C VAL A 19 -13.07 -25.26 25.82
N ASN A 20 -11.80 -25.64 26.01
CA ASN A 20 -10.63 -24.77 25.76
C ASN A 20 -9.98 -25.05 24.40
N ALA A 21 -10.76 -25.48 23.41
CA ALA A 21 -10.32 -25.37 22.03
C ALA A 21 -10.19 -23.88 21.70
N ASN A 22 -8.97 -23.34 21.85
CA ASN A 22 -8.61 -22.06 21.27
C ASN A 22 -8.89 -22.19 19.77
N PHE A 23 -9.97 -21.55 19.30
CA PHE A 23 -10.22 -21.41 17.88
C PHE A 23 -9.04 -20.62 17.31
N VAL A 24 -8.07 -21.32 16.73
CA VAL A 24 -7.02 -20.68 15.95
C VAL A 24 -7.72 -20.10 14.73
N HIS A 25 -7.97 -18.79 14.75
CA HIS A 25 -8.46 -18.11 13.56
C HIS A 25 -7.35 -18.17 12.50
N ALA A 26 -7.58 -18.98 11.47
CA ALA A 26 -6.71 -19.02 10.31
C ALA A 26 -6.84 -17.69 9.56
N CYS A 27 -5.79 -16.86 9.65
CA CYS A 27 -5.69 -15.65 8.84
C CYS A 27 -5.32 -16.06 7.42
N SER A 28 -6.30 -16.13 6.53
CA SER A 28 -6.03 -16.20 5.09
C SER A 28 -5.90 -14.78 4.56
N PRO A 29 -4.96 -14.51 3.63
CA PRO A 29 -5.04 -13.30 2.82
C PRO A 29 -6.42 -13.23 2.15
N ILE A 30 -6.96 -12.02 2.05
CA ILE A 30 -8.23 -11.76 1.37
C ILE A 30 -7.99 -12.05 -0.12
N PRO A 31 -8.81 -12.87 -0.81
CA PRO A 31 -8.72 -13.01 -2.25
C PRO A 31 -8.78 -11.64 -2.92
N TRP A 32 -7.97 -11.43 -3.94
CA TRP A 32 -7.86 -10.15 -4.60
C TRP A 32 -7.84 -10.36 -6.11
N ASN A 33 -8.53 -9.49 -6.84
CA ASN A 33 -8.47 -9.40 -8.30
C ASN A 33 -8.04 -8.00 -8.74
N PHE A 34 -7.49 -7.90 -9.95
CA PHE A 34 -6.95 -6.64 -10.48
C PHE A 34 -8.01 -5.55 -10.62
N GLU A 35 -9.26 -5.90 -10.91
CA GLU A 35 -10.36 -4.96 -11.08
C GLU A 35 -10.66 -4.17 -9.80
N GLU A 36 -10.37 -4.71 -8.61
CA GLU A 36 -10.42 -3.95 -7.35
C GLU A 36 -9.47 -2.73 -7.38
N ALA A 37 -8.36 -2.80 -8.11
CA ALA A 37 -7.45 -1.67 -8.27
C ALA A 37 -8.06 -0.53 -9.13
N TYR A 38 -9.18 -0.75 -9.83
CA TYR A 38 -9.84 0.29 -10.63
C TYR A 38 -10.54 1.33 -9.74
N GLU A 39 -10.64 1.08 -8.43
CA GLU A 39 -11.01 2.10 -7.44
C GLU A 39 -9.94 3.19 -7.29
N SER A 40 -8.70 2.92 -7.70
CA SER A 40 -7.62 3.91 -7.69
C SER A 40 -7.94 5.15 -8.54
N LYS A 41 -7.39 6.29 -8.11
CA LYS A 41 -7.40 7.55 -8.85
C LYS A 41 -6.37 7.54 -9.98
N ALA A 42 -5.27 6.82 -9.79
CA ALA A 42 -4.22 6.67 -10.79
C ALA A 42 -3.48 5.34 -10.66
N MET A 43 -2.97 4.86 -11.79
CA MET A 43 -2.03 3.76 -11.88
C MET A 43 -0.68 4.27 -12.40
N VAL A 44 0.40 3.88 -11.73
CA VAL A 44 1.77 4.24 -12.13
C VAL A 44 2.57 2.97 -12.36
N TYR A 45 3.02 2.76 -13.59
CA TYR A 45 3.94 1.68 -13.92
C TYR A 45 5.38 2.20 -13.95
N GLY A 46 6.29 1.46 -13.33
CA GLY A 46 7.70 1.82 -13.32
C GLY A 46 8.60 0.79 -12.67
N LYS A 47 9.89 1.09 -12.70
CA LYS A 47 10.96 0.30 -12.07
C LYS A 47 11.32 0.88 -10.71
N VAL A 48 11.38 0.04 -9.69
CA VAL A 48 11.83 0.44 -8.36
C VAL A 48 13.31 0.81 -8.44
N ALA A 49 13.62 2.10 -8.29
CA ALA A 49 14.98 2.61 -8.36
C ALA A 49 15.70 2.48 -7.01
N ASP A 50 14.99 2.70 -5.92
CA ASP A 50 15.52 2.63 -4.57
C ASP A 50 14.44 2.22 -3.55
N ILE A 51 14.87 1.62 -2.44
CA ILE A 51 14.00 1.20 -1.35
C ILE A 51 14.55 1.64 0.02
N SER A 52 13.64 1.92 0.94
CA SER A 52 13.94 2.21 2.35
C SER A 52 12.88 1.57 3.26
N GLU A 53 13.06 1.70 4.58
CA GLU A 53 12.12 1.15 5.58
C GLU A 53 11.85 -0.35 5.39
N ASP A 54 12.91 -1.17 5.29
CA ASP A 54 12.79 -2.63 5.09
C ASP A 54 11.96 -3.01 3.84
N GLY A 55 12.15 -2.25 2.75
CA GLY A 55 11.48 -2.48 1.47
C GLY A 55 10.06 -1.92 1.40
N ARG A 56 9.61 -1.12 2.38
CA ARG A 56 8.24 -0.59 2.43
C ARG A 56 8.04 0.73 1.73
N LYS A 57 9.14 1.46 1.54
CA LYS A 57 9.12 2.79 0.96
C LYS A 57 9.96 2.80 -0.31
N VAL A 58 9.37 3.29 -1.39
CA VAL A 58 9.89 3.15 -2.75
C VAL A 58 10.17 4.50 -3.38
N THR A 59 11.33 4.60 -4.03
CA THR A 59 11.55 5.58 -5.09
C THR A 59 11.34 4.89 -6.43
N LEU A 60 10.35 5.34 -7.19
CA LEU A 60 9.93 4.75 -8.45
C LEU A 60 10.46 5.59 -9.63
N ALA A 61 11.16 4.94 -10.56
CA ALA A 61 11.41 5.48 -11.89
C ALA A 61 10.22 5.13 -12.79
N VAL A 62 9.44 6.14 -13.15
CA VAL A 62 8.16 5.99 -13.86
C VAL A 62 8.42 5.65 -15.34
N THR A 63 7.69 4.67 -15.85
CA THR A 63 7.70 4.27 -17.26
C THR A 63 6.40 4.72 -17.96
N SER A 64 5.26 4.48 -17.33
CA SER A 64 3.97 4.95 -17.83
C SER A 64 3.00 5.28 -16.70
N TYR A 65 2.01 6.11 -17.01
CA TYR A 65 1.07 6.67 -16.06
C TYR A 65 -0.33 6.74 -16.67
N ALA A 66 -1.33 6.29 -15.94
CA ALA A 66 -2.74 6.54 -16.23
C ALA A 66 -3.37 7.23 -15.03
N GLY A 67 -3.85 8.45 -15.20
CA GLY A 67 -4.40 9.23 -14.12
C GLY A 67 -4.54 10.72 -14.48
N PRO A 68 -5.10 11.53 -13.58
CA PRO A 68 -5.22 12.97 -13.80
C PRO A 68 -3.85 13.65 -13.79
N GLY A 69 -3.71 14.73 -14.58
CA GLY A 69 -2.46 15.50 -14.65
C GLY A 69 -1.32 14.74 -15.35
N LYS A 70 -0.08 15.08 -14.96
CA LYS A 70 1.15 14.49 -15.53
C LYS A 70 2.08 13.99 -14.42
N ALA A 71 2.43 12.71 -14.45
CA ALA A 71 3.44 12.15 -13.55
C ALA A 71 4.86 12.62 -13.90
N PRO A 72 5.73 12.86 -12.90
CA PRO A 72 7.15 13.10 -13.10
C PRO A 72 7.88 11.79 -13.44
N GLN A 73 9.14 11.90 -13.86
CA GLN A 73 10.02 10.73 -14.06
C GLN A 73 10.29 9.95 -12.77
N THR A 74 10.26 10.64 -11.62
CA THR A 74 10.57 10.05 -10.32
C THR A 74 9.48 10.37 -9.31
N ILE A 75 8.96 9.32 -8.66
CA ILE A 75 7.96 9.44 -7.59
C ILE A 75 8.52 8.81 -6.32
N TYR A 76 8.43 9.54 -5.21
CA TYR A 76 8.72 9.03 -3.86
C TYR A 76 7.41 8.55 -3.25
N LEU A 77 7.15 7.25 -3.30
CA LEU A 77 5.90 6.69 -2.83
C LEU A 77 5.83 6.71 -1.29
N PRO A 78 4.63 6.86 -0.71
CA PRO A 78 4.41 6.62 0.72
C PRO A 78 4.82 5.20 1.10
N GLU A 79 5.11 4.99 2.38
CA GLU A 79 5.42 3.65 2.89
C GLU A 79 4.17 2.75 2.97
N THR A 80 4.35 1.44 2.78
CA THR A 80 3.36 0.44 3.19
C THR A 80 3.37 0.27 4.71
N ILE A 81 2.22 -0.10 5.28
CA ILE A 81 1.97 -0.09 6.72
C ILE A 81 1.72 -1.50 7.22
N ASP A 82 2.55 -1.97 8.14
CA ASP A 82 2.26 -3.15 8.95
C ASP A 82 1.08 -2.84 9.89
N ASN A 83 -0.08 -3.45 9.61
CA ASN A 83 -1.31 -3.21 10.35
C ASN A 83 -1.60 -4.28 11.42
N ARG A 84 -0.64 -5.14 11.77
CA ARG A 84 -0.88 -6.27 12.68
C ARG A 84 -1.47 -5.86 14.03
N SER A 85 -1.09 -4.68 14.52
CA SER A 85 -1.61 -4.10 15.76
C SER A 85 -3.11 -3.79 15.74
N LYS A 86 -3.75 -3.77 14.57
CA LYS A 86 -5.19 -3.51 14.42
C LYS A 86 -6.06 -4.76 14.52
N TYR A 87 -5.49 -5.97 14.49
CA TYR A 87 -6.27 -7.20 14.65
C TYR A 87 -6.63 -7.45 16.12
N PRO A 88 -7.82 -8.03 16.43
CA PRO A 88 -8.21 -8.33 17.80
C PRO A 88 -7.16 -9.19 18.53
N ALA A 89 -6.97 -8.91 19.83
CA ALA A 89 -6.03 -9.66 20.67
C ALA A 89 -6.34 -11.17 20.64
N GLY A 90 -5.32 -11.99 20.39
CA GLY A 90 -5.45 -13.44 20.19
C GLY A 90 -5.34 -13.89 18.72
N ASN A 91 -5.40 -12.96 17.77
CA ASN A 91 -5.10 -13.25 16.35
C ASN A 91 -3.62 -13.02 16.06
N ALA A 92 -2.91 -14.06 15.64
CA ALA A 92 -1.53 -13.99 15.16
C ALA A 92 -1.50 -13.95 13.63
N CYS A 93 -2.08 -12.91 13.02
CA CYS A 93 -2.00 -12.75 11.58
C CYS A 93 -0.59 -12.29 11.16
N PRO A 94 -0.04 -12.82 10.06
CA PRO A 94 1.21 -12.31 9.51
C PRO A 94 1.01 -10.88 9.02
N ASP A 95 2.13 -10.20 8.79
CA ASP A 95 2.09 -8.92 8.09
C ASP A 95 1.81 -9.18 6.62
N PHE A 96 0.80 -8.50 6.12
CA PHE A 96 0.20 -8.69 4.82
C PHE A 96 0.49 -7.51 3.87
N SER A 97 1.16 -6.48 4.38
CA SER A 97 1.57 -5.32 3.60
C SER A 97 2.70 -5.69 2.65
N MET A 98 2.70 -5.04 1.48
CA MET A 98 3.71 -5.32 0.46
C MET A 98 5.09 -4.79 0.86
N LYS A 99 6.12 -5.56 0.50
CA LYS A 99 7.52 -5.12 0.46
C LYS A 99 8.02 -5.24 -0.97
N PHE A 100 8.86 -4.30 -1.36
CA PHE A 100 9.35 -4.16 -2.73
C PHE A 100 10.84 -4.44 -2.80
N LYS A 101 11.30 -4.78 -4.00
CA LYS A 101 12.72 -5.01 -4.29
C LYS A 101 13.21 -4.00 -5.32
N SER A 102 14.41 -3.49 -5.09
CA SER A 102 15.06 -2.61 -6.06
C SER A 102 15.36 -3.36 -7.36
N GLY A 103 15.16 -2.69 -8.49
CA GLY A 103 15.36 -3.25 -9.82
C GLY A 103 14.17 -4.00 -10.41
N GLU A 104 13.13 -4.31 -9.63
CA GLU A 104 11.91 -4.95 -10.13
C GLU A 104 10.89 -3.90 -10.62
N GLU A 105 10.02 -4.34 -11.52
CA GLU A 105 8.96 -3.53 -12.11
C GLU A 105 7.62 -3.80 -11.44
N TYR A 106 6.84 -2.74 -11.22
CA TYR A 106 5.54 -2.83 -10.57
C TYR A 106 4.58 -1.81 -11.19
N VAL A 107 3.29 -2.14 -11.16
CA VAL A 107 2.22 -1.15 -11.30
C VAL A 107 1.66 -0.82 -9.93
N PHE A 108 1.77 0.45 -9.53
CA PHE A 108 1.28 0.97 -8.26
C PHE A 108 -0.11 1.57 -8.41
N PHE A 109 -0.97 1.30 -7.45
CA PHE A 109 -2.34 1.79 -7.38
C PHE A 109 -2.42 2.93 -6.36
N LEU A 110 -2.83 4.12 -6.80
CA LEU A 110 -2.87 5.32 -5.97
C LEU A 110 -4.31 5.72 -5.66
N SER A 111 -4.67 5.84 -4.38
CA SER A 111 -5.95 6.41 -3.97
C SER A 111 -5.98 7.93 -4.17
N ASP A 112 -4.83 8.58 -4.08
CA ASP A 112 -4.71 10.01 -4.35
C ASP A 112 -3.33 10.38 -4.90
N ILE A 113 -3.26 11.50 -5.62
CA ILE A 113 -2.05 12.07 -6.22
C ILE A 113 -1.68 13.37 -5.50
N PRO A 114 -0.54 14.03 -5.80
CA PRO A 114 -0.19 15.28 -5.15
C PRO A 114 -1.31 16.33 -5.18
N PRO A 115 -1.45 17.12 -4.10
CA PRO A 115 -0.51 17.24 -2.99
C PRO A 115 -0.57 16.11 -1.93
N ASN A 116 -1.56 15.23 -1.99
CA ASN A 116 -1.80 14.20 -0.96
C ASN A 116 -1.50 12.79 -1.47
N LEU A 117 -0.32 12.55 -2.03
CA LEU A 117 0.06 11.26 -2.61
C LEU A 117 -0.20 10.11 -1.62
N LYS A 118 -1.04 9.14 -2.02
CA LYS A 118 -1.46 8.00 -1.18
C LYS A 118 -1.56 6.71 -1.99
N LEU A 119 -1.09 5.63 -1.37
CA LEU A 119 -1.31 4.25 -1.82
C LEU A 119 -2.79 3.88 -1.69
N LEU A 120 -3.30 3.04 -2.60
CA LEU A 120 -4.69 2.56 -2.54
C LEU A 120 -4.95 1.79 -1.24
N SER A 121 -4.07 0.83 -0.95
CA SER A 121 -4.22 -0.10 0.18
C SER A 121 -2.87 -0.33 0.86
N PRO A 122 -2.36 0.61 1.68
CA PRO A 122 -0.99 0.58 2.20
C PRO A 122 -0.68 -0.63 3.08
N SER A 123 -1.69 -1.29 3.68
CA SER A 123 -1.51 -2.49 4.49
C SER A 123 -1.88 -3.79 3.78
N TRP A 124 -2.14 -3.73 2.47
CA TRP A 124 -2.54 -4.87 1.64
C TRP A 124 -1.93 -4.72 0.24
N ILE A 125 -2.57 -5.31 -0.78
CA ILE A 125 -2.17 -5.20 -2.19
C ILE A 125 -2.37 -3.76 -2.66
N THR A 126 -1.27 -3.03 -2.82
CA THR A 126 -1.25 -1.65 -3.34
C THR A 126 -0.47 -1.51 -4.66
N ALA A 127 0.14 -2.60 -5.10
CA ALA A 127 0.83 -2.69 -6.36
C ALA A 127 0.74 -4.13 -6.85
N SER A 128 1.05 -4.35 -8.12
CA SER A 128 1.26 -5.69 -8.66
C SER A 128 2.60 -5.75 -9.37
N GLN A 129 3.32 -6.86 -9.16
CA GLN A 129 4.61 -7.09 -9.80
C GLN A 129 4.41 -7.30 -11.30
N VAL A 130 5.33 -6.75 -12.08
CA VAL A 130 5.38 -6.90 -13.54
C VAL A 130 6.63 -7.68 -13.92
N GLU A 131 6.45 -8.73 -14.70
CA GLU A 131 7.53 -9.54 -15.26
C GLU A 131 7.27 -9.79 -16.74
N ASN A 132 8.23 -9.42 -17.61
CA ASN A 132 8.12 -9.62 -19.07
C ASN A 132 6.83 -9.04 -19.68
N GLY A 133 6.38 -7.87 -19.18
CA GLY A 133 5.14 -7.22 -19.62
C GLY A 133 3.86 -7.90 -19.12
N GLN A 134 3.96 -8.93 -18.28
CA GLN A 134 2.83 -9.57 -17.61
C GLN A 134 2.70 -9.04 -16.17
N VAL A 135 1.48 -8.86 -15.70
CA VAL A 135 1.15 -8.39 -14.35
C VAL A 135 0.33 -9.43 -13.61
N VAL A 136 0.58 -9.62 -12.31
CA VAL A 136 -0.25 -10.51 -11.49
C VAL A 136 -1.64 -9.88 -11.32
N VAL A 137 -2.70 -10.60 -11.69
CA VAL A 137 -4.09 -10.13 -11.68
C VAL A 137 -4.97 -10.82 -10.65
N GLY A 138 -4.49 -11.85 -9.97
CA GLY A 138 -5.31 -12.60 -9.02
C GLY A 138 -4.52 -13.34 -7.95
N TYR A 139 -5.02 -13.31 -6.71
CA TYR A 139 -4.56 -14.14 -5.61
C TYR A 139 -5.70 -15.03 -5.08
N PRO A 140 -5.41 -16.29 -4.65
CA PRO A 140 -4.08 -16.83 -4.36
C PRO A 140 -3.36 -17.49 -5.53
N ASN A 141 -4.04 -17.70 -6.66
CA ASN A 141 -3.52 -18.53 -7.76
C ASN A 141 -2.35 -17.89 -8.52
N GLY A 142 -2.13 -16.58 -8.39
CA GLY A 142 -1.05 -15.88 -9.08
C GLY A 142 -1.27 -15.78 -10.59
N GLU A 143 -2.53 -15.71 -11.02
CA GLU A 143 -2.89 -15.52 -12.42
C GLU A 143 -2.22 -14.26 -12.97
N THR A 144 -1.75 -14.30 -14.21
CA THR A 144 -1.10 -13.16 -14.87
C THR A 144 -1.82 -12.76 -16.14
N ASP A 145 -1.70 -11.50 -16.51
CA ASP A 145 -2.23 -10.96 -17.76
C ASP A 145 -1.31 -9.87 -18.33
N SER A 146 -1.59 -9.42 -19.56
CA SER A 146 -0.91 -8.30 -20.21
C SER A 146 -1.04 -7.01 -19.40
N LEU A 147 0.10 -6.43 -18.99
CA LEU A 147 0.11 -5.13 -18.32
C LEU A 147 -0.50 -4.04 -19.21
N GLU A 148 -0.21 -4.08 -20.51
CA GLU A 148 -0.71 -3.10 -21.48
C GLU A 148 -2.23 -3.10 -21.51
N ASP A 149 -2.84 -4.28 -21.62
CA ASP A 149 -4.29 -4.43 -21.65
C ASP A 149 -4.92 -3.96 -20.33
N ARG A 150 -4.28 -4.25 -19.20
CA ARG A 150 -4.76 -3.85 -17.87
C ARG A 150 -4.67 -2.35 -17.62
N LEU A 151 -3.58 -1.70 -18.06
CA LEU A 151 -3.46 -0.24 -18.02
C LEU A 151 -4.45 0.43 -18.98
N GLN A 152 -4.64 -0.14 -20.17
CA GLN A 152 -5.58 0.38 -21.16
C GLN A 152 -7.03 0.27 -20.67
N ALA A 153 -7.42 -0.86 -20.09
CA ALA A 153 -8.74 -1.06 -19.52
C ALA A 153 -8.99 -0.12 -18.31
N PHE A 154 -7.99 0.08 -17.43
CA PHE A 154 -8.09 1.09 -16.37
C PHE A 154 -8.28 2.50 -16.96
N ALA A 155 -7.44 2.89 -17.92
CA ALA A 155 -7.51 4.21 -18.54
C ALA A 155 -8.88 4.45 -19.20
N GLN A 156 -9.41 3.47 -19.94
CA GLN A 156 -10.75 3.53 -20.54
C GLN A 156 -11.85 3.65 -19.49
N SER A 157 -11.75 2.93 -18.37
CA SER A 157 -12.74 2.99 -17.29
C SER A 157 -12.86 4.37 -16.62
N LYS A 158 -11.83 5.23 -16.79
CA LYS A 158 -11.74 6.56 -16.17
C LYS A 158 -11.68 7.71 -17.18
N ASP A 159 -11.81 7.43 -18.48
CA ASP A 159 -11.61 8.40 -19.56
C ASP A 159 -10.22 9.09 -19.50
N TYR A 160 -9.18 8.28 -19.27
CA TYR A 160 -7.79 8.72 -19.28
C TYR A 160 -7.06 8.22 -20.53
N THR A 161 -5.96 8.89 -20.84
CA THR A 161 -4.94 8.40 -21.75
C THR A 161 -3.74 7.90 -20.96
N ILE A 162 -3.10 6.83 -21.43
CA ILE A 162 -1.79 6.41 -20.92
C ILE A 162 -0.76 7.43 -21.39
N GLN A 163 0.05 7.92 -20.46
CA GLN A 163 1.05 8.96 -20.68
C GLN A 163 2.43 8.47 -20.26
N SER A 164 3.47 8.90 -20.97
CA SER A 164 4.85 8.82 -20.50
C SER A 164 5.11 9.87 -19.41
N PRO A 165 6.09 9.65 -18.51
CA PRO A 165 6.46 10.66 -17.52
C PRO A 165 6.91 11.97 -18.19
N ASN A 166 6.75 13.07 -17.46
CA ASN A 166 7.17 14.40 -17.91
C ASN A 166 8.36 14.90 -17.08
N ASP A 167 9.45 15.21 -17.77
CA ASP A 167 10.72 15.70 -17.23
C ASP A 167 10.60 17.07 -16.56
N HIS A 168 9.55 17.82 -16.87
CA HIS A 168 9.27 19.14 -16.31
C HIS A 168 8.20 19.12 -15.20
N SER A 169 7.61 17.97 -14.89
CA SER A 169 6.64 17.87 -13.79
C SER A 169 7.35 17.97 -12.44
N PRO A 170 6.74 18.61 -11.43
CA PRO A 170 7.30 18.65 -10.09
C PRO A 170 7.44 17.23 -9.53
N VAL A 171 8.49 16.99 -8.75
CA VAL A 171 8.73 15.72 -8.07
C VAL A 171 7.60 15.43 -7.09
N TRP A 172 7.09 14.20 -7.09
CA TRP A 172 6.00 13.78 -6.22
C TRP A 172 6.50 13.12 -4.95
N GLY A 173 5.86 13.41 -3.81
CA GLY A 173 6.10 12.72 -2.54
C GLY A 173 7.44 13.05 -1.85
N LYS A 174 8.31 13.84 -2.49
CA LYS A 174 9.42 14.48 -1.82
C LYS A 174 8.84 15.60 -0.95
N SER A 175 8.70 15.35 0.35
CA SER A 175 8.44 16.43 1.29
C SER A 175 9.68 17.30 1.29
N ASP A 176 9.64 18.42 0.59
CA ASP A 176 10.50 19.53 0.94
C ASP A 176 10.11 19.87 2.38
N LYS A 177 10.93 19.41 3.34
CA LYS A 177 11.12 20.22 4.55
C LYS A 177 11.77 21.51 4.06
N LEU A 178 10.97 22.36 3.43
CA LEU A 178 11.22 23.77 3.32
C LEU A 178 11.37 24.21 4.77
N LEU A 179 12.62 24.24 5.22
CA LEU A 179 13.08 25.18 6.21
C LEU A 179 12.58 26.53 5.70
N VAL A 180 11.39 26.92 6.11
CA VAL A 180 10.93 28.29 5.97
C VAL A 180 12.02 29.07 6.70
N PRO A 181 12.88 29.86 6.04
CA PRO A 181 13.72 30.76 6.78
C PRO A 181 12.74 31.68 7.49
N SER A 182 12.70 31.61 8.81
CA SER A 182 12.00 32.59 9.62
C SER A 182 12.54 33.95 9.20
N MET A 183 11.87 34.62 8.27
CA MET A 183 12.05 36.05 8.05
C MET A 183 11.58 36.67 9.35
N ILE A 184 12.53 36.87 10.25
CA ILE A 184 12.42 37.84 11.32
C ILE A 184 12.12 39.14 10.58
N ILE A 185 10.85 39.55 10.61
CA ILE A 185 10.45 40.90 10.30
C ILE A 185 11.14 41.75 11.35
N VAL A 186 12.34 42.25 11.01
CA VAL A 186 12.96 43.37 11.69
C VAL A 186 12.03 44.54 11.41
N GLY A 187 11.04 44.70 12.30
CA GLY A 187 10.18 45.87 12.35
C GLY A 187 11.03 47.07 12.67
N LEU A 188 11.50 47.72 11.60
CA LEU A 188 12.06 49.05 11.56
C LEU A 188 11.01 50.02 12.13
N ARG A 189 10.97 50.20 13.46
CA ARG A 189 10.27 51.34 14.09
C ARG A 189 11.11 52.60 13.85
N ILE A 190 10.93 53.18 12.67
CA ILE A 190 11.26 54.59 12.42
C ILE A 190 9.92 55.33 12.23
N MET A 191 9.81 56.46 12.93
CA MET A 191 8.78 57.50 12.88
C MET A 191 7.46 57.24 13.62
N LEU A 192 7.30 57.87 14.80
CA LEU A 192 6.51 59.11 14.98
C LEU A 192 6.13 59.28 16.46
N GLY A 193 6.77 60.24 17.11
CA GLY A 193 6.44 60.70 18.45
C GLY A 193 6.93 62.13 18.66
N ARG A 194 6.40 63.06 17.86
CA ARG A 194 6.25 64.46 18.27
C ARG A 194 5.03 64.51 19.19
N ILE A 195 5.26 64.83 20.46
CA ILE A 195 4.62 65.88 21.28
C ILE A 195 5.47 65.99 22.55
#